data_AF-A0A7Y4VDK2-F1
#
_entry.id   AF-A0A7Y4VDK2-F1
#
_cell.length_a   1.000
_cell.length_b   1.000
_cell.length_c   1.000
_cell.angle_alpha   90.00
_cell.angle_beta   90.00
_cell.angle_gamma   90.00
#
_symmetry.space_group_name_H-M   'P 1'
#
loop_
_entity.id
_entity.type
_entity.pdbx_description
1 polymer ?
#
loop_
_entity_poly.entity_id
_entity_poly.type
_entity_poly.pdbx_seq_one_letter_code
_entity_poly.pdbx_strand_id
1 'polypeptide(L)'
;MHRIVSIVIGLMLVLVSGCDRKPSVAINTPASTGATGAASNENLIARFHWLGKSRLAGETNAARFMSIWNMPESTALENQTLNKLALAPWRLTRGDAATNGAPTAQMRGLLDDLVQAEWYLEVVRDVANQPGQVALAVRMDPERAALWKTNLASVVESLCGSKITAETDGWSLHYKTPDSGLLQFVRAGDWTLVGLAHGQNALLGEFRARIGRDHAPYAARTTNYWLDANVDLVQLNDALALGWKLPAGLPRIKLTEIGDGENVRTRGELVFPKPLDLKIERWRIPTNLVHDPLVSFTACQGIKPLLTVTKAWRQFNLAETPNQVFFWALGGAPFQSYFAAPLSNNQVSVLVDWVMNQGNLWIADNGMGKFNKVRGAEGIRWFPIPFMQPFFLVSPTNEPGFICGGFFPDRSVERKLPSELLYAVFSRTNLVYYDWELTKDRLEGWNGIGQILRLSTHHGRIPQNSASTIWIRAAKTNMNNAVTAVLKSDSHQLTFSRASTTGFTGIEIHFLADWLESKNFPYGFHTMLAAPEILGGGQPGLMPPNSAR
;
A
#
# COMPACT_ATOMS: atom_id res chain seq x y z
N MET A 1 11.10 8.82 -24.75
CA MET A 1 9.69 8.68 -25.17
C MET A 1 8.95 7.56 -24.43
N HIS A 2 9.22 6.26 -24.62
CA HIS A 2 8.42 5.19 -23.98
C HIS A 2 8.07 5.37 -22.49
N ARG A 3 9.09 5.55 -21.63
CA ARG A 3 8.87 5.77 -20.19
C ARG A 3 7.97 6.96 -19.88
N ILE A 4 7.84 7.95 -20.77
CA ILE A 4 7.01 9.14 -20.56
C ILE A 4 5.52 8.77 -20.67
N VAL A 5 5.11 8.13 -21.77
CA VAL A 5 3.72 7.73 -21.98
C VAL A 5 3.32 6.63 -20.99
N SER A 6 4.24 5.72 -20.70
CA SER A 6 4.03 4.66 -19.70
C SER A 6 4.00 5.19 -18.26
N ILE A 7 4.64 6.34 -17.97
CA ILE A 7 4.44 7.07 -16.71
C ILE A 7 3.09 7.78 -16.69
N VAL A 8 2.57 8.33 -17.79
CA VAL A 8 1.21 8.92 -17.82
C VAL A 8 0.16 7.86 -17.53
N ILE A 9 0.20 6.71 -18.19
CA ILE A 9 -0.73 5.60 -17.90
C ILE A 9 -0.43 4.99 -16.52
N GLY A 10 0.83 4.89 -16.11
CA GLY A 10 1.21 4.50 -14.75
C GLY A 10 0.64 5.44 -13.67
N LEU A 11 0.53 6.73 -13.94
CA LEU A 11 -0.07 7.73 -13.05
C LEU A 11 -1.61 7.65 -13.03
N MET A 12 -2.25 7.31 -14.15
CA MET A 12 -3.68 6.97 -14.18
C MET A 12 -3.94 5.66 -13.42
N LEU A 13 -3.07 4.65 -13.56
CA LEU A 13 -3.12 3.39 -12.82
C LEU A 13 -2.88 3.56 -11.31
N VAL A 14 -2.04 4.53 -10.90
CA VAL A 14 -1.77 4.87 -9.49
C VAL A 14 -3.02 5.33 -8.73
N LEU A 15 -4.07 5.81 -9.40
CA LEU A 15 -5.37 6.09 -8.77
C LEU A 15 -6.07 4.83 -8.22
N VAL A 16 -5.67 3.65 -8.67
CA VAL A 16 -6.14 2.33 -8.20
C VAL A 16 -5.00 1.46 -7.65
N SER A 17 -3.74 1.78 -7.97
CA SER A 17 -2.54 0.99 -7.66
C SER A 17 -1.62 1.71 -6.68
N GLY A 18 -2.01 1.73 -5.40
CA GLY A 18 -1.27 2.40 -4.33
C GLY A 18 -0.02 1.66 -3.82
N CYS A 19 1.03 1.47 -4.64
CA CYS A 19 2.37 1.09 -4.14
C CYS A 19 3.51 1.10 -5.20
N ASP A 20 4.72 1.49 -4.77
CA ASP A 20 5.98 0.81 -5.16
C ASP A 20 7.09 1.00 -4.09
N ARG A 21 7.31 -0.03 -3.24
CA ARG A 21 8.60 -0.33 -2.61
C ARG A 21 8.64 -1.77 -2.02
N LYS A 22 9.80 -2.15 -1.49
CA LYS A 22 10.23 -3.54 -1.23
C LYS A 22 9.44 -4.30 -0.12
N PRO A 23 9.43 -5.67 -0.15
CA PRO A 23 8.30 -6.47 0.34
C PRO A 23 8.48 -7.12 1.73
N SER A 24 7.36 -7.48 2.38
CA SER A 24 7.36 -8.34 3.59
C SER A 24 6.05 -9.10 3.93
N VAL A 25 5.46 -9.85 2.98
CA VAL A 25 4.76 -11.17 3.19
C VAL A 25 3.60 -11.27 4.21
N ALA A 26 2.97 -12.47 4.29
CA ALA A 26 1.51 -12.64 4.27
C ALA A 26 1.07 -14.13 4.51
N ILE A 27 -0.18 -14.61 4.77
CA ILE A 27 -1.54 -14.10 5.16
C ILE A 27 -2.61 -15.30 5.38
N ASN A 28 -3.84 -15.16 5.96
CA ASN A 28 -4.82 -16.06 6.76
C ASN A 28 -6.01 -17.03 6.22
N THR A 29 -6.44 -18.20 6.80
CA THR A 29 -7.89 -18.73 6.92
C THR A 29 -8.40 -19.85 5.93
N PRO A 30 -9.57 -20.53 6.14
CA PRO A 30 -10.42 -21.20 5.10
C PRO A 30 -11.92 -20.73 5.08
N ALA A 31 -12.84 -21.13 4.17
CA ALA A 31 -12.88 -21.49 2.73
C ALA A 31 -14.33 -21.89 2.33
N SER A 32 -14.85 -21.60 1.11
CA SER A 32 -16.06 -22.29 0.54
C SER A 32 -16.37 -22.04 -0.96
N THR A 33 -16.72 -23.14 -1.66
CA THR A 33 -17.58 -23.31 -2.86
C THR A 33 -17.63 -22.26 -3.99
N GLY A 34 -16.95 -22.57 -5.10
CA GLY A 34 -17.61 -23.13 -6.29
C GLY A 34 -18.42 -22.21 -7.22
N ALA A 35 -17.78 -21.74 -8.30
CA ALA A 35 -18.44 -21.30 -9.54
C ALA A 35 -17.65 -21.83 -10.76
N THR A 36 -18.33 -22.17 -11.85
CA THR A 36 -17.73 -22.77 -13.06
C THR A 36 -16.91 -21.77 -13.88
N GLY A 37 -15.89 -22.27 -14.59
CA GLY A 37 -14.84 -21.45 -15.17
C GLY A 37 -15.26 -20.60 -16.38
N ALA A 38 -14.82 -19.34 -16.38
CA ALA A 38 -14.56 -18.59 -17.60
C ALA A 38 -13.09 -18.83 -18.01
N ALA A 39 -12.83 -19.00 -19.31
CA ALA A 39 -11.48 -19.25 -19.80
C ALA A 39 -10.53 -18.08 -19.46
N SER A 40 -9.32 -18.41 -19.03
CA SER A 40 -8.26 -17.42 -18.86
C SER A 40 -7.75 -16.98 -20.22
N ASN A 41 -8.04 -15.73 -20.63
CA ASN A 41 -7.28 -15.08 -21.71
C ASN A 41 -5.81 -15.04 -21.27
N GLU A 42 -4.97 -15.89 -21.87
CA GLU A 42 -3.55 -16.01 -21.53
C GLU A 42 -2.80 -14.69 -21.77
N ASN A 43 -3.26 -13.92 -22.76
CA ASN A 43 -2.77 -12.59 -23.14
C ASN A 43 -3.08 -11.49 -22.09
N LEU A 44 -3.94 -11.72 -21.08
CA LEU A 44 -4.35 -10.69 -20.12
C LEU A 44 -3.30 -10.50 -19.01
N ILE A 45 -2.69 -9.32 -19.00
CA ILE A 45 -1.67 -8.91 -18.04
C ILE A 45 -2.28 -8.12 -16.87
N ALA A 46 -3.18 -7.17 -17.19
CA ALA A 46 -3.87 -6.38 -16.19
C ALA A 46 -5.30 -6.05 -16.61
N ARG A 47 -6.20 -5.97 -15.63
CA ARG A 47 -7.56 -5.45 -15.72
C ARG A 47 -7.84 -4.60 -14.48
N PHE A 48 -8.50 -3.47 -14.67
CA PHE A 48 -9.04 -2.65 -13.61
C PHE A 48 -10.43 -2.12 -13.99
N HIS A 49 -11.36 -2.11 -13.04
CA HIS A 49 -12.70 -1.52 -13.16
C HIS A 49 -12.96 -0.68 -11.92
N TRP A 50 -13.20 0.63 -12.09
CA TRP A 50 -13.58 1.56 -11.05
C TRP A 50 -15.00 2.06 -11.28
N LEU A 51 -15.84 2.02 -10.26
CA LEU A 51 -17.26 2.38 -10.35
C LEU A 51 -17.52 3.91 -10.39
N GLY A 52 -16.55 4.71 -9.95
CA GLY A 52 -16.66 6.17 -9.88
C GLY A 52 -17.19 6.68 -8.53
N LYS A 53 -16.47 7.64 -7.90
CA LYS A 53 -16.89 8.32 -6.66
C LYS A 53 -18.28 8.95 -6.77
N SER A 54 -18.66 9.43 -7.96
CA SER A 54 -20.01 9.97 -8.22
C SER A 54 -21.12 8.93 -8.17
N ARG A 55 -20.84 7.63 -8.45
CA ARG A 55 -21.81 6.55 -8.23
C ARG A 55 -21.82 6.06 -6.79
N LEU A 56 -20.65 5.96 -6.16
CA LEU A 56 -20.55 5.59 -4.75
C LEU A 56 -21.32 6.55 -3.83
N ALA A 57 -21.41 7.83 -4.20
CA ALA A 57 -22.27 8.81 -3.50
C ALA A 57 -23.77 8.45 -3.48
N GLY A 58 -24.26 7.60 -4.40
CA GLY A 58 -25.65 7.11 -4.45
C GLY A 58 -25.84 5.68 -3.91
N GLU A 59 -24.76 4.95 -3.60
CA GLU A 59 -24.83 3.59 -3.06
C GLU A 59 -25.07 3.63 -1.54
N THR A 60 -26.20 3.09 -1.07
CA THR A 60 -26.49 2.99 0.38
C THR A 60 -25.44 2.17 1.12
N ASN A 61 -24.88 1.15 0.45
CA ASN A 61 -23.77 0.33 0.92
C ASN A 61 -22.47 1.13 1.12
N ALA A 62 -22.38 2.36 0.62
CA ALA A 62 -21.20 3.22 0.73
C ALA A 62 -21.30 4.28 1.86
N ALA A 63 -22.40 4.33 2.61
CA ALA A 63 -22.72 5.42 3.54
C ALA A 63 -21.55 5.81 4.48
N ARG A 64 -20.98 4.88 5.26
CA ARG A 64 -19.86 5.18 6.17
C ARG A 64 -18.60 5.61 5.42
N PHE A 65 -18.25 4.91 4.34
CA PHE A 65 -17.07 5.21 3.53
C PHE A 65 -17.16 6.62 2.91
N MET A 66 -18.31 6.97 2.34
CA MET A 66 -18.57 8.31 1.80
C MET A 66 -18.65 9.38 2.91
N SER A 67 -19.09 9.05 4.13
CA SER A 67 -19.02 10.00 5.26
C SER A 67 -17.58 10.41 5.61
N ILE A 68 -16.61 9.53 5.37
CA ILE A 68 -15.17 9.86 5.49
C ILE A 68 -14.69 10.58 4.22
N TRP A 69 -15.01 10.09 3.02
CA TRP A 69 -14.51 10.70 1.78
C TRP A 69 -15.02 12.13 1.56
N ASN A 70 -16.21 12.47 2.06
CA ASN A 70 -16.81 13.80 1.93
C ASN A 70 -16.35 14.80 3.02
N MET A 71 -15.43 14.42 3.91
CA MET A 71 -14.87 15.37 4.89
C MET A 71 -14.02 16.47 4.21
N PRO A 72 -13.94 17.69 4.77
CA PRO A 72 -13.06 18.74 4.27
C PRO A 72 -11.59 18.32 4.20
N GLU A 73 -11.12 17.56 5.20
CA GLU A 73 -9.76 17.03 5.27
C GLU A 73 -9.48 16.01 4.16
N SER A 74 -10.48 15.17 3.83
CA SER A 74 -10.39 14.23 2.70
C SER A 74 -10.29 14.98 1.38
N THR A 75 -11.06 16.05 1.24
CA THR A 75 -11.03 16.93 0.05
C THR A 75 -9.69 17.68 -0.06
N ALA A 76 -9.07 18.07 1.05
CA ALA A 76 -7.74 18.67 1.09
C ALA A 76 -6.64 17.67 0.71
N LEU A 77 -6.69 16.44 1.24
CA LEU A 77 -5.73 15.37 0.93
C LEU A 77 -5.87 14.88 -0.52
N GLU A 78 -7.09 14.74 -1.03
CA GLU A 78 -7.40 14.46 -2.43
C GLU A 78 -6.79 15.53 -3.35
N ASN A 79 -7.08 16.81 -3.11
CA ASN A 79 -6.51 17.89 -3.91
C ASN A 79 -4.99 17.95 -3.84
N GLN A 80 -4.37 17.77 -2.66
CA GLN A 80 -2.91 17.69 -2.54
C GLN A 80 -2.35 16.55 -3.42
N THR A 81 -2.97 15.38 -3.36
CA THR A 81 -2.54 14.17 -4.07
C THR A 81 -2.67 14.35 -5.58
N LEU A 82 -3.84 14.77 -6.07
CA LEU A 82 -4.10 14.98 -7.49
C LEU A 82 -3.27 16.12 -8.07
N ASN A 83 -2.96 17.18 -7.30
CA ASN A 83 -2.01 18.22 -7.69
C ASN A 83 -0.57 17.66 -7.84
N LYS A 84 -0.12 16.80 -6.91
CA LYS A 84 1.19 16.13 -7.04
C LYS A 84 1.23 15.17 -8.25
N LEU A 85 0.14 14.44 -8.55
CA LEU A 85 0.03 13.61 -9.76
C LEU A 85 0.02 14.44 -11.04
N ALA A 86 -0.66 15.59 -11.07
CA ALA A 86 -0.73 16.46 -12.24
C ALA A 86 0.63 17.04 -12.66
N LEU A 87 1.57 17.19 -11.72
CA LEU A 87 2.95 17.63 -11.98
C LEU A 87 3.88 16.47 -12.37
N ALA A 88 3.55 15.24 -11.97
CA ALA A 88 4.44 14.09 -12.04
C ALA A 88 4.93 13.71 -13.46
N PRO A 89 4.12 13.75 -14.55
CA PRO A 89 4.59 13.32 -15.88
C PRO A 89 5.83 14.09 -16.35
N TRP A 90 5.84 15.41 -16.17
CA TRP A 90 6.96 16.28 -16.55
C TRP A 90 8.11 16.17 -15.55
N ARG A 91 7.83 16.32 -14.25
CA ARG A 91 8.86 16.26 -13.19
C ARG A 91 9.69 14.98 -13.26
N LEU A 92 9.02 13.83 -13.42
CA LEU A 92 9.67 12.51 -13.39
C LEU A 92 10.42 12.15 -14.67
N THR A 93 10.23 12.90 -15.75
CA THR A 93 10.83 12.59 -17.08
C THR A 93 11.79 13.66 -17.58
N ARG A 94 11.70 14.87 -17.05
CA ARG A 94 12.49 16.05 -17.46
C ARG A 94 12.98 16.93 -16.29
N GLY A 95 12.68 16.58 -15.04
CA GLY A 95 13.04 17.35 -13.83
C GLY A 95 12.04 18.45 -13.47
N ASP A 96 12.14 19.00 -12.26
CA ASP A 96 11.17 19.98 -11.72
C ASP A 96 10.98 21.21 -12.61
N ALA A 97 12.05 21.75 -13.19
CA ALA A 97 11.96 22.92 -14.07
C ALA A 97 11.04 22.71 -15.29
N ALA A 98 10.81 21.46 -15.71
CA ALA A 98 9.94 21.13 -16.83
C ALA A 98 8.43 21.13 -16.50
N THR A 99 8.03 21.38 -15.24
CA THR A 99 6.63 21.67 -14.91
C THR A 99 6.22 23.11 -15.26
N ASN A 100 7.20 24.00 -15.48
CA ASN A 100 6.94 25.39 -15.87
C ASN A 100 6.39 25.44 -17.30
N GLY A 101 5.19 26.00 -17.48
CA GLY A 101 4.50 26.04 -18.78
C GLY A 101 3.96 24.69 -19.26
N ALA A 102 4.02 23.64 -18.44
CA ALA A 102 3.35 22.37 -18.73
C ALA A 102 1.82 22.49 -18.56
N PRO A 103 1.01 21.74 -19.34
CA PRO A 103 -0.45 21.71 -19.24
C PRO A 103 -0.94 20.91 -18.01
N THR A 104 -0.53 21.36 -16.83
CA THR A 104 -0.79 20.70 -15.54
C THR A 104 -2.23 20.89 -15.08
N ALA A 105 -2.87 22.02 -15.40
CA ALA A 105 -4.29 22.24 -15.16
C ALA A 105 -5.17 21.28 -15.99
N GLN A 106 -4.81 21.04 -17.25
CA GLN A 106 -5.44 20.05 -18.13
C GLN A 106 -5.28 18.64 -17.54
N MET A 107 -4.07 18.24 -17.17
CA MET A 107 -3.81 16.96 -16.50
C MET A 107 -4.59 16.82 -15.19
N ARG A 108 -4.67 17.89 -14.38
CA ARG A 108 -5.42 17.93 -13.12
C ARG A 108 -6.91 17.66 -13.33
N GLY A 109 -7.51 18.23 -14.37
CA GLY A 109 -8.92 17.99 -14.73
C GLY A 109 -9.20 16.56 -15.22
N LEU A 110 -8.29 15.98 -16.00
CA LEU A 110 -8.38 14.55 -16.39
C LEU A 110 -8.33 13.64 -15.14
N LEU A 111 -7.53 14.00 -14.14
CA LEU A 111 -7.42 13.27 -12.88
C LEU A 111 -8.64 13.45 -11.97
N ASP A 112 -9.35 14.58 -11.99
CA ASP A 112 -10.66 14.72 -11.33
C ASP A 112 -11.68 13.74 -11.91
N ASP A 113 -11.79 13.69 -13.24
CA ASP A 113 -12.74 12.79 -13.92
C ASP A 113 -12.46 11.32 -13.60
N LEU A 114 -11.19 10.90 -13.49
CA LEU A 114 -10.83 9.52 -13.14
C LEU A 114 -11.14 9.11 -11.68
N VAL A 115 -11.29 10.07 -10.77
CA VAL A 115 -11.82 9.80 -9.43
C VAL A 115 -13.35 9.70 -9.48
N GLN A 116 -13.99 10.62 -10.20
CA GLN A 116 -15.45 10.76 -10.20
C GLN A 116 -16.19 9.73 -11.06
N ALA A 117 -15.70 9.47 -12.27
CA ALA A 117 -16.35 8.67 -13.28
C ALA A 117 -16.07 7.16 -13.16
N GLU A 118 -16.97 6.36 -13.72
CA GLU A 118 -16.72 4.96 -13.99
C GLU A 118 -15.64 4.82 -15.07
N TRP A 119 -14.66 3.92 -14.85
CA TRP A 119 -13.70 3.57 -15.90
C TRP A 119 -13.24 2.12 -15.86
N TYR A 120 -12.83 1.62 -17.03
CA TYR A 120 -12.36 0.26 -17.27
C TYR A 120 -11.06 0.28 -18.06
N LEU A 121 -10.06 -0.46 -17.62
CA LEU A 121 -8.75 -0.56 -18.28
C LEU A 121 -8.33 -2.01 -18.42
N GLU A 122 -7.92 -2.42 -19.62
CA GLU A 122 -7.20 -3.69 -19.83
C GLU A 122 -5.81 -3.44 -20.44
N VAL A 123 -4.85 -4.28 -20.03
CA VAL A 123 -3.50 -4.38 -20.60
C VAL A 123 -3.33 -5.82 -21.08
N VAL A 124 -3.02 -5.99 -22.36
CA VAL A 124 -2.84 -7.30 -23.01
C VAL A 124 -1.52 -7.37 -23.78
N ARG A 125 -1.07 -8.58 -24.08
CA ARG A 125 0.13 -8.88 -24.88
C ARG A 125 -0.12 -10.16 -25.66
N ASP A 126 0.01 -10.11 -26.98
CA ASP A 126 -0.31 -11.25 -27.85
C ASP A 126 0.84 -12.25 -28.02
N VAL A 127 2.08 -11.80 -27.82
CA VAL A 127 3.28 -12.64 -27.88
C VAL A 127 4.24 -12.23 -26.76
N ALA A 128 4.85 -13.21 -26.08
CA ALA A 128 5.87 -12.97 -25.07
C ALA A 128 7.00 -12.06 -25.61
N ASN A 129 7.48 -11.15 -24.76
CA ASN A 129 8.51 -10.13 -25.08
C ASN A 129 8.13 -9.05 -26.10
N GLN A 130 6.95 -9.08 -26.74
CA GLN A 130 6.44 -7.92 -27.49
C GLN A 130 5.95 -6.81 -26.53
N PRO A 131 5.84 -5.55 -26.97
CA PRO A 131 5.19 -4.51 -26.17
C PRO A 131 3.71 -4.81 -25.88
N GLY A 132 3.19 -4.27 -24.78
CA GLY A 132 1.77 -4.42 -24.43
C GLY A 132 0.86 -3.44 -25.16
N GLN A 133 -0.37 -3.87 -25.43
CA GLN A 133 -1.48 -3.00 -25.80
C GLN A 133 -2.26 -2.60 -24.54
N VAL A 134 -2.70 -1.34 -24.47
CA VAL A 134 -3.59 -0.82 -23.41
C VAL A 134 -4.82 -0.20 -24.05
N ALA A 135 -5.98 -0.42 -23.45
CA ALA A 135 -7.18 0.37 -23.68
C ALA A 135 -7.78 0.79 -22.33
N LEU A 136 -8.02 2.08 -22.18
CA LEU A 136 -8.76 2.70 -21.08
C LEU A 136 -10.07 3.25 -21.66
N ALA A 137 -11.18 2.95 -21.00
CA ALA A 137 -12.51 3.49 -21.28
C ALA A 137 -13.01 4.24 -20.06
N VAL A 138 -13.34 5.52 -20.20
CA VAL A 138 -13.91 6.35 -19.13
C VAL A 138 -15.32 6.78 -19.54
N ARG A 139 -16.33 6.50 -18.71
CA ARG A 139 -17.72 6.84 -18.99
C ARG A 139 -18.00 8.28 -18.62
N MET A 140 -18.41 9.09 -19.60
CA MET A 140 -18.66 10.52 -19.40
C MET A 140 -19.63 11.07 -20.45
N ASP A 141 -20.31 12.15 -20.12
CA ASP A 141 -21.16 12.89 -21.05
C ASP A 141 -20.36 13.52 -22.23
N PRO A 142 -21.05 14.04 -23.27
CA PRO A 142 -20.39 14.65 -24.44
C PRO A 142 -19.57 15.91 -24.13
N GLU A 143 -19.88 16.68 -23.09
CA GLU A 143 -19.17 17.92 -22.75
C GLU A 143 -17.82 17.59 -22.10
N ARG A 144 -17.82 16.73 -21.09
CA ARG A 144 -16.58 16.18 -20.51
C ARG A 144 -15.75 15.43 -21.56
N ALA A 145 -16.39 14.72 -22.50
CA ALA A 145 -15.68 14.08 -23.62
C ALA A 145 -14.99 15.07 -24.55
N ALA A 146 -15.61 16.22 -24.84
CA ALA A 146 -14.99 17.29 -25.63
C ALA A 146 -13.79 17.93 -24.89
N LEU A 147 -13.92 18.14 -23.58
CA LEU A 147 -12.81 18.59 -22.73
C LEU A 147 -11.67 17.56 -22.68
N TRP A 148 -11.98 16.26 -22.58
CA TRP A 148 -10.97 15.19 -22.65
C TRP A 148 -10.24 15.17 -23.99
N LYS A 149 -10.96 15.34 -25.12
CA LYS A 149 -10.35 15.35 -26.47
C LYS A 149 -9.27 16.42 -26.61
N THR A 150 -9.48 17.61 -26.03
CA THR A 150 -8.55 18.74 -26.11
C THR A 150 -7.49 18.74 -25.00
N ASN A 151 -7.88 18.45 -23.75
CA ASN A 151 -6.97 18.42 -22.61
C ASN A 151 -5.93 17.30 -22.75
N LEU A 152 -6.35 16.09 -23.11
CA LEU A 152 -5.41 14.97 -23.28
C LEU A 152 -4.46 15.26 -24.45
N ALA A 153 -4.93 15.80 -25.57
CA ALA A 153 -4.09 16.21 -26.70
C ALA A 153 -2.97 17.17 -26.24
N SER A 154 -3.32 18.25 -25.54
CA SER A 154 -2.35 19.22 -25.00
C SER A 154 -1.29 18.55 -24.10
N VAL A 155 -1.73 17.67 -23.20
CA VAL A 155 -0.85 16.88 -22.31
C VAL A 155 0.11 16.00 -23.10
N VAL A 156 -0.38 15.24 -24.09
CA VAL A 156 0.44 14.25 -24.80
C VAL A 156 1.35 14.88 -25.85
N GLU A 157 0.96 15.98 -26.48
CA GLU A 157 1.84 16.78 -27.34
C GLU A 157 2.99 17.38 -26.51
N SER A 158 2.69 17.96 -25.33
CA SER A 158 3.71 18.51 -24.43
C SER A 158 4.72 17.44 -23.98
N LEU A 159 4.26 16.23 -23.71
CA LEU A 159 5.07 15.12 -23.20
C LEU A 159 5.83 14.34 -24.28
N CYS A 160 5.28 14.23 -25.50
CA CYS A 160 5.93 13.57 -26.62
C CYS A 160 6.82 14.52 -27.42
N GLY A 161 6.35 15.73 -27.73
CA GLY A 161 6.92 16.60 -28.78
C GLY A 161 6.45 16.24 -30.20
N SER A 162 5.61 15.19 -30.35
CA SER A 162 4.82 14.94 -31.56
C SER A 162 3.55 15.79 -31.56
N LYS A 163 2.94 15.99 -32.74
CA LYS A 163 1.59 16.54 -32.91
C LYS A 163 0.54 15.44 -33.07
N ILE A 164 -0.70 15.73 -32.69
CA ILE A 164 -1.84 14.86 -33.01
C ILE A 164 -2.19 14.92 -34.50
N THR A 165 -2.76 13.84 -35.01
CA THR A 165 -3.45 13.76 -36.31
C THR A 165 -4.95 13.61 -36.04
N ALA A 166 -5.78 14.46 -36.63
CA ALA A 166 -7.23 14.43 -36.41
C ALA A 166 -7.88 13.21 -37.10
N GLU A 167 -8.81 12.56 -36.41
CA GLU A 167 -9.62 11.46 -36.92
C GLU A 167 -11.11 11.76 -36.69
N THR A 168 -12.00 11.15 -37.49
CA THR A 168 -13.45 11.43 -37.50
C THR A 168 -14.05 11.47 -36.09
N ASP A 169 -13.80 10.43 -35.30
CA ASP A 169 -14.34 10.26 -33.94
C ASP A 169 -13.34 10.67 -32.84
N GLY A 170 -12.17 11.24 -33.21
CA GLY A 170 -10.99 11.12 -32.36
C GLY A 170 -9.74 11.88 -32.78
N TRP A 171 -8.58 11.34 -32.40
CA TRP A 171 -7.25 11.67 -32.93
C TRP A 171 -6.25 10.54 -32.61
N SER A 172 -5.17 10.47 -33.37
CA SER A 172 -4.00 9.63 -33.09
C SER A 172 -2.72 10.46 -32.94
N LEU A 173 -1.72 9.91 -32.26
CA LEU A 173 -0.39 10.49 -32.12
C LEU A 173 0.66 9.38 -32.19
N HIS A 174 1.50 9.42 -33.22
CA HIS A 174 2.68 8.58 -33.32
C HIS A 174 3.88 9.26 -32.63
N TYR A 175 4.61 8.52 -31.82
CA TYR A 175 5.76 9.03 -31.06
C TYR A 175 7.00 8.14 -31.24
N LYS A 176 8.19 8.77 -31.28
CA LYS A 176 9.43 8.11 -31.69
C LYS A 176 9.91 7.06 -30.68
N THR A 177 9.91 5.82 -31.13
CA THR A 177 10.32 4.60 -30.39
C THR A 177 10.94 3.62 -31.38
N PRO A 178 11.56 2.51 -30.91
CA PRO A 178 12.06 1.47 -31.82
C PRO A 178 10.96 0.88 -32.72
N ASP A 179 9.79 0.58 -32.14
CA ASP A 179 8.71 -0.18 -32.79
C ASP A 179 7.44 0.67 -33.03
N SER A 180 7.63 1.97 -33.29
CA SER A 180 6.57 2.93 -33.68
C SER A 180 5.34 3.01 -32.76
N GLY A 181 5.55 3.62 -31.58
CA GLY A 181 4.52 3.82 -30.57
C GLY A 181 3.37 4.71 -31.06
N LEU A 182 2.16 4.29 -30.73
CA LEU A 182 0.89 4.89 -31.10
C LEU A 182 0.06 5.17 -29.83
N LEU A 183 -0.41 6.40 -29.68
CA LEU A 183 -1.47 6.76 -28.75
C LEU A 183 -2.71 7.17 -29.54
N GLN A 184 -3.90 6.77 -29.10
CA GLN A 184 -5.18 7.09 -29.74
C GLN A 184 -6.18 7.62 -28.72
N PHE A 185 -7.05 8.52 -29.17
CA PHE A 185 -8.24 8.98 -28.48
C PHE A 185 -9.45 8.80 -29.39
N VAL A 186 -10.52 8.16 -28.92
CA VAL A 186 -11.73 7.95 -29.74
C VAL A 186 -12.99 7.87 -28.88
N ARG A 187 -14.12 8.40 -29.37
CA ARG A 187 -15.43 8.27 -28.71
C ARG A 187 -16.17 7.01 -29.15
N ALA A 188 -16.87 6.35 -28.23
CA ALA A 188 -17.77 5.23 -28.51
C ALA A 188 -18.97 5.26 -27.55
N GLY A 189 -20.16 5.66 -28.03
CA GLY A 189 -21.37 5.77 -27.20
C GLY A 189 -21.17 6.71 -26.00
N ASP A 190 -21.41 6.19 -24.79
CA ASP A 190 -21.18 6.86 -23.49
C ASP A 190 -19.70 6.93 -23.05
N TRP A 191 -18.80 6.26 -23.79
CA TRP A 191 -17.43 6.02 -23.36
C TRP A 191 -16.42 6.80 -24.19
N THR A 192 -15.51 7.46 -23.49
CA THR A 192 -14.30 8.08 -24.05
C THR A 192 -13.16 7.08 -23.91
N LEU A 193 -12.55 6.71 -25.04
CA LEU A 193 -11.50 5.67 -25.07
C LEU A 193 -10.13 6.28 -25.33
N VAL A 194 -9.13 5.79 -24.60
CA VAL A 194 -7.70 6.09 -24.78
C VAL A 194 -6.94 4.79 -24.98
N GLY A 195 -6.24 4.65 -26.10
CA GLY A 195 -5.46 3.46 -26.43
C GLY A 195 -3.97 3.75 -26.52
N LEU A 196 -3.13 2.84 -26.01
CA LEU A 196 -1.67 2.84 -26.19
C LEU A 196 -1.23 1.51 -26.82
N ALA A 197 -0.47 1.56 -27.91
CA ALA A 197 0.10 0.37 -28.54
C ALA A 197 1.33 0.73 -29.39
N HIS A 198 1.77 -0.23 -30.20
CA HIS A 198 2.86 -0.11 -31.17
C HIS A 198 2.32 -0.55 -32.53
N GLY A 199 2.39 0.31 -33.54
CA GLY A 199 1.75 0.08 -34.84
C GLY A 199 0.21 0.19 -34.83
N GLN A 200 -0.49 -0.77 -34.22
CA GLN A 200 -1.96 -0.84 -34.14
C GLN A 200 -2.45 -1.25 -32.75
N ASN A 201 -3.66 -0.84 -32.37
CA ASN A 201 -4.30 -1.21 -31.11
C ASN A 201 -5.58 -2.04 -31.35
N ALA A 202 -5.43 -3.36 -31.40
CA ALA A 202 -6.53 -4.31 -31.55
C ALA A 202 -7.45 -4.31 -30.31
N LEU A 203 -6.91 -4.12 -29.10
CA LEU A 203 -7.69 -4.06 -27.86
C LEU A 203 -8.65 -2.86 -27.84
N LEU A 204 -8.22 -1.70 -28.35
CA LEU A 204 -9.06 -0.51 -28.51
C LEU A 204 -10.19 -0.75 -29.55
N GLY A 205 -9.88 -1.49 -30.61
CA GLY A 205 -10.88 -1.97 -31.57
C GLY A 205 -11.90 -2.91 -30.92
N GLU A 206 -11.44 -3.84 -30.08
CA GLU A 206 -12.31 -4.73 -29.31
C GLU A 206 -13.20 -3.95 -28.33
N PHE A 207 -12.67 -2.95 -27.62
CA PHE A 207 -13.44 -2.07 -26.75
C PHE A 207 -14.58 -1.36 -27.52
N ARG A 208 -14.31 -0.83 -28.73
CA ARG A 208 -15.36 -0.24 -29.58
C ARG A 208 -16.42 -1.29 -29.98
N ALA A 209 -16.00 -2.52 -30.29
CA ALA A 209 -16.92 -3.61 -30.66
C ALA A 209 -17.79 -4.08 -29.47
N ARG A 210 -17.21 -4.22 -28.27
CA ARG A 210 -17.93 -4.50 -27.01
C ARG A 210 -18.96 -3.40 -26.73
N ILE A 211 -18.56 -2.13 -26.78
CA ILE A 211 -19.47 -0.99 -26.54
C ILE A 211 -20.58 -0.89 -27.61
N GLY A 212 -20.28 -1.18 -28.87
CA GLY A 212 -21.28 -1.17 -29.95
C GLY A 212 -22.36 -2.26 -29.81
N ARG A 213 -22.07 -3.36 -29.10
CA ARG A 213 -22.97 -4.50 -28.90
C ARG A 213 -23.63 -4.51 -27.52
N ASP A 214 -22.87 -4.21 -26.48
CA ASP A 214 -23.21 -4.40 -25.06
C ASP A 214 -23.37 -3.07 -24.30
N HIS A 215 -23.12 -1.93 -24.96
CA HIS A 215 -23.04 -0.58 -24.37
C HIS A 215 -21.98 -0.38 -23.26
N ALA A 216 -21.12 -1.38 -23.04
CA ALA A 216 -20.00 -1.36 -22.09
C ALA A 216 -18.71 -1.96 -22.69
N PRO A 217 -17.51 -1.56 -22.22
CA PRO A 217 -16.22 -2.13 -22.65
C PRO A 217 -15.92 -3.49 -21.99
N TYR A 218 -16.83 -4.01 -21.17
CA TYR A 218 -16.70 -5.24 -20.39
C TYR A 218 -18.00 -6.07 -20.47
N ALA A 219 -17.89 -7.38 -20.28
CA ALA A 219 -19.06 -8.26 -20.18
C ALA A 219 -19.88 -7.95 -18.91
N ALA A 220 -21.21 -8.09 -19.01
CA ALA A 220 -22.14 -7.86 -17.90
C ALA A 220 -21.81 -8.71 -16.66
N ARG A 221 -22.07 -8.16 -15.47
CA ARG A 221 -21.65 -8.72 -14.18
C ARG A 221 -22.83 -8.92 -13.24
N THR A 222 -22.79 -9.97 -12.42
CA THR A 222 -23.79 -10.27 -11.38
C THR A 222 -23.59 -9.49 -10.09
N THR A 223 -22.56 -8.64 -9.98
CA THR A 223 -22.22 -7.91 -8.76
C THR A 223 -21.59 -6.56 -9.12
N ASN A 224 -22.11 -5.49 -8.53
CA ASN A 224 -21.63 -4.12 -8.72
C ASN A 224 -20.40 -3.86 -7.82
N TYR A 225 -19.24 -4.37 -8.24
CA TYR A 225 -17.98 -4.09 -7.56
C TYR A 225 -17.61 -2.62 -7.67
N TRP A 226 -17.22 -2.01 -6.55
CA TRP A 226 -16.71 -0.65 -6.49
C TRP A 226 -15.35 -0.56 -7.20
N LEU A 227 -14.52 -1.57 -6.92
CA LEU A 227 -13.24 -1.83 -7.56
C LEU A 227 -13.16 -3.32 -7.89
N ASP A 228 -12.77 -3.66 -9.12
CA ASP A 228 -12.27 -4.99 -9.51
C ASP A 228 -10.91 -4.82 -10.19
N ALA A 229 -9.92 -5.57 -9.74
CA ALA A 229 -8.56 -5.53 -10.24
C ALA A 229 -8.01 -6.96 -10.40
N ASN A 230 -7.30 -7.21 -11.49
CA ASN A 230 -6.56 -8.44 -11.73
C ASN A 230 -5.26 -8.06 -12.44
N VAL A 231 -4.11 -8.17 -11.77
CA VAL A 231 -2.83 -7.65 -12.25
C VAL A 231 -1.66 -8.59 -11.99
N ASP A 232 -0.86 -8.82 -13.02
CA ASP A 232 0.46 -9.42 -12.93
C ASP A 232 1.51 -8.30 -13.01
N LEU A 233 2.05 -7.88 -11.85
CA LEU A 233 2.94 -6.72 -11.78
C LEU A 233 4.26 -6.90 -12.55
N VAL A 234 4.74 -8.15 -12.68
CA VAL A 234 5.97 -8.46 -13.42
C VAL A 234 5.68 -8.30 -14.91
N GLN A 235 4.63 -8.94 -15.41
CA GLN A 235 4.24 -8.81 -16.82
C GLN A 235 3.83 -7.37 -17.18
N LEU A 236 3.22 -6.61 -16.26
CA LEU A 236 2.86 -5.20 -16.46
C LEU A 236 4.09 -4.30 -16.60
N ASN A 237 5.09 -4.48 -15.73
CA ASN A 237 6.38 -3.79 -15.83
C ASN A 237 7.07 -4.04 -17.17
N ASP A 238 7.06 -5.30 -17.62
CA ASP A 238 7.75 -5.75 -18.82
C ASP A 238 6.99 -5.39 -20.11
N ALA A 239 5.66 -5.31 -20.06
CA ALA A 239 4.82 -4.96 -21.21
C ALA A 239 4.76 -3.44 -21.48
N LEU A 240 4.82 -2.63 -20.42
CA LEU A 240 4.84 -1.16 -20.52
C LEU A 240 6.25 -0.55 -20.35
N ALA A 241 7.30 -1.39 -20.27
CA ALA A 241 8.70 -1.00 -20.11
C ALA A 241 8.94 0.01 -18.96
N LEU A 242 8.24 -0.17 -17.82
CA LEU A 242 8.22 0.75 -16.69
C LEU A 242 9.61 0.87 -16.02
N GLY A 243 10.37 -0.24 -16.00
CA GLY A 243 11.73 -0.30 -15.46
C GLY A 243 11.79 -0.38 -13.94
N TRP A 244 10.69 -0.81 -13.30
CA TRP A 244 10.61 -1.09 -11.87
C TRP A 244 11.52 -2.26 -11.50
N LYS A 245 12.18 -2.17 -10.33
CA LYS A 245 13.09 -3.20 -9.82
C LYS A 245 12.36 -4.14 -8.88
N LEU A 246 11.38 -4.84 -9.44
CA LEU A 246 10.48 -5.75 -8.71
C LEU A 246 11.23 -6.97 -8.13
N PRO A 247 10.79 -7.48 -6.96
CA PRO A 247 11.22 -8.79 -6.46
C PRO A 247 10.88 -9.93 -7.43
N ALA A 248 11.72 -10.95 -7.50
CA ALA A 248 11.40 -12.18 -8.23
C ALA A 248 10.30 -12.98 -7.50
N GLY A 249 9.37 -13.57 -8.25
CA GLY A 249 8.33 -14.45 -7.68
C GLY A 249 7.14 -13.72 -7.03
N LEU A 250 6.89 -12.45 -7.37
CA LEU A 250 5.64 -11.79 -7.02
C LEU A 250 4.43 -12.59 -7.53
N PRO A 251 3.30 -12.61 -6.80
CA PRO A 251 2.07 -13.21 -7.28
C PRO A 251 1.35 -12.33 -8.30
N ARG A 252 0.51 -12.94 -9.13
CA ARG A 252 -0.62 -12.27 -9.76
C ARG A 252 -1.66 -11.95 -8.70
N ILE A 253 -2.13 -10.71 -8.64
CA ILE A 253 -3.06 -10.20 -7.64
C ILE A 253 -4.43 -10.06 -8.29
N LYS A 254 -5.45 -10.73 -7.75
CA LYS A 254 -6.86 -10.35 -7.93
C LYS A 254 -7.33 -9.60 -6.69
N LEU A 255 -8.20 -8.61 -6.86
CA LEU A 255 -8.78 -7.82 -5.77
C LEU A 255 -10.17 -7.33 -6.18
N THR A 256 -11.15 -7.41 -5.29
CA THR A 256 -12.52 -6.91 -5.51
C THR A 256 -13.06 -6.24 -4.26
N GLU A 257 -13.72 -5.09 -4.39
CA GLU A 257 -14.29 -4.35 -3.26
C GLU A 257 -15.78 -4.07 -3.44
N ILE A 258 -16.52 -4.18 -2.35
CA ILE A 258 -17.93 -3.78 -2.18
C ILE A 258 -18.09 -3.17 -0.78
N GLY A 259 -19.14 -2.39 -0.56
CA GLY A 259 -19.54 -1.95 0.78
C GLY A 259 -20.59 -2.86 1.43
N ASP A 260 -20.77 -2.71 2.74
CA ASP A 260 -21.90 -3.25 3.50
C ASP A 260 -22.68 -2.17 4.31
N GLY A 261 -22.48 -0.89 3.97
CA GLY A 261 -22.98 0.28 4.69
C GLY A 261 -21.97 0.85 5.69
N GLU A 262 -21.24 -0.02 6.40
CA GLU A 262 -20.31 0.33 7.49
C GLU A 262 -18.83 0.09 7.14
N ASN A 263 -18.55 -0.83 6.21
CA ASN A 263 -17.21 -1.32 5.89
C ASN A 263 -17.02 -1.49 4.39
N VAL A 264 -15.80 -1.25 3.93
CA VAL A 264 -15.27 -1.83 2.70
C VAL A 264 -14.98 -3.31 2.96
N ARG A 265 -15.53 -4.17 2.10
CA ARG A 265 -15.32 -5.63 2.08
C ARG A 265 -14.39 -6.00 0.94
N THR A 266 -13.12 -5.66 1.07
CA THR A 266 -12.07 -6.10 0.14
C THR A 266 -11.99 -7.64 0.15
N ARG A 267 -11.97 -8.26 -1.02
CA ARG A 267 -11.56 -9.66 -1.23
C ARG A 267 -10.44 -9.71 -2.27
N GLY A 268 -9.75 -10.84 -2.40
CA GLY A 268 -8.76 -11.00 -3.47
C GLY A 268 -8.09 -12.36 -3.54
N GLU A 269 -7.09 -12.48 -4.39
CA GLU A 269 -6.28 -13.69 -4.56
C GLU A 269 -4.83 -13.32 -4.90
N LEU A 270 -3.88 -14.06 -4.35
CA LEU A 270 -2.45 -13.98 -4.66
C LEU A 270 -2.06 -15.35 -5.25
N VAL A 271 -1.91 -15.41 -6.57
CA VAL A 271 -1.53 -16.62 -7.31
C VAL A 271 -0.03 -16.55 -7.60
N PHE A 272 0.76 -17.39 -6.93
CA PHE A 272 2.21 -17.35 -7.01
C PHE A 272 2.74 -18.22 -8.18
N PRO A 273 3.81 -17.79 -8.88
CA PRO A 273 4.40 -18.57 -9.98
C PRO A 273 5.20 -19.80 -9.53
N LYS A 274 5.33 -20.03 -8.21
CA LYS A 274 5.99 -21.20 -7.61
C LYS A 274 5.24 -21.65 -6.35
N PRO A 275 5.33 -22.93 -5.94
CA PRO A 275 4.74 -23.41 -4.71
C PRO A 275 5.24 -22.67 -3.47
N LEU A 276 4.32 -22.42 -2.54
CA LEU A 276 4.53 -21.82 -1.23
C LEU A 276 4.88 -22.89 -0.19
N ASP A 277 6.16 -22.97 0.21
CA ASP A 277 6.65 -23.75 1.37
C ASP A 277 6.21 -23.15 2.73
N LEU A 278 5.05 -22.50 2.76
CA LEU A 278 4.39 -22.05 3.98
C LEU A 278 3.92 -23.28 4.77
N LYS A 279 4.66 -23.61 5.82
CA LYS A 279 4.38 -24.74 6.72
C LYS A 279 3.38 -24.29 7.77
N ILE A 280 2.21 -24.93 7.75
CA ILE A 280 1.16 -24.75 8.75
C ILE A 280 1.47 -25.66 9.92
N GLU A 281 1.47 -25.09 11.10
CA GLU A 281 1.76 -25.75 12.38
C GLU A 281 0.58 -25.49 13.34
N ARG A 282 0.57 -26.22 14.47
CA ARG A 282 -0.30 -25.87 15.58
C ARG A 282 0.15 -24.52 16.16
N TRP A 283 -0.78 -23.58 16.27
CA TRP A 283 -0.53 -22.28 16.88
C TRP A 283 0.01 -22.40 18.31
N ARG A 284 1.13 -21.73 18.58
CA ARG A 284 1.70 -21.49 19.91
C ARG A 284 1.41 -20.06 20.33
N ILE A 285 0.14 -19.72 20.52
CA ILE A 285 -0.29 -18.39 20.98
C ILE A 285 0.24 -18.17 22.42
N PRO A 286 0.89 -17.04 22.73
CA PRO A 286 1.36 -16.74 24.08
C PRO A 286 0.21 -16.23 24.95
N THR A 287 -0.55 -17.17 25.53
CA THR A 287 -1.78 -16.94 26.29
C THR A 287 -1.58 -16.27 27.65
N ASN A 288 -0.35 -16.25 28.18
CA ASN A 288 0.00 -15.61 29.44
C ASN A 288 0.83 -14.32 29.26
N LEU A 289 1.10 -13.89 28.01
CA LEU A 289 1.65 -12.57 27.67
C LEU A 289 0.61 -11.60 27.10
N VAL A 290 -0.48 -12.12 26.51
CA VAL A 290 -1.50 -11.30 25.84
C VAL A 290 -2.69 -11.11 26.79
N HIS A 291 -2.86 -9.86 27.23
CA HIS A 291 -3.84 -9.47 28.25
C HIS A 291 -4.80 -8.39 27.75
N ASP A 292 -5.95 -8.27 28.39
CA ASP A 292 -6.85 -7.13 28.20
C ASP A 292 -6.38 -5.87 28.95
N PRO A 293 -6.68 -4.66 28.45
CA PRO A 293 -7.61 -4.37 27.35
C PRO A 293 -6.94 -4.36 25.98
N LEU A 294 -7.31 -5.27 25.07
CA LEU A 294 -6.74 -5.31 23.71
C LEU A 294 -7.34 -4.25 22.78
N VAL A 295 -6.48 -3.60 22.00
CA VAL A 295 -6.87 -2.73 20.86
C VAL A 295 -6.30 -3.20 19.52
N SER A 296 -5.38 -4.16 19.51
CA SER A 296 -5.12 -5.00 18.35
C SER A 296 -4.53 -6.35 18.75
N PHE A 297 -4.76 -7.36 17.91
CA PHE A 297 -4.07 -8.64 17.97
C PHE A 297 -3.85 -9.17 16.55
N THR A 298 -2.60 -9.55 16.29
CA THR A 298 -2.13 -10.07 15.02
C THR A 298 -1.40 -11.39 15.27
N ALA A 299 -1.71 -12.44 14.53
CA ALA A 299 -0.95 -13.69 14.50
C ALA A 299 -0.38 -13.89 13.09
N CYS A 300 0.75 -14.59 12.95
CA CYS A 300 1.32 -14.95 11.66
C CYS A 300 2.07 -16.27 11.77
N GLN A 301 1.95 -17.14 10.77
CA GLN A 301 2.71 -18.38 10.68
C GLN A 301 3.14 -18.71 9.25
N GLY A 302 3.98 -19.74 9.08
CA GLY A 302 4.59 -20.06 7.79
C GLY A 302 5.69 -19.09 7.39
N ILE A 303 6.08 -18.12 8.22
CA ILE A 303 7.01 -17.03 7.86
C ILE A 303 8.48 -17.47 7.75
N LYS A 304 8.82 -18.68 8.20
CA LYS A 304 10.21 -19.17 8.26
C LYS A 304 10.96 -19.10 6.92
N PRO A 305 10.39 -19.54 5.77
CA PRO A 305 11.09 -19.46 4.48
C PRO A 305 11.44 -18.02 4.09
N LEU A 306 10.52 -17.07 4.27
CA LEU A 306 10.80 -15.64 4.05
C LEU A 306 11.99 -15.20 4.89
N LEU A 307 11.91 -15.38 6.21
CA LEU A 307 12.94 -14.90 7.13
C LEU A 307 14.32 -15.41 6.68
N THR A 308 14.45 -16.72 6.43
CA THR A 308 15.71 -17.33 5.99
C THR A 308 16.28 -16.78 4.68
N VAL A 309 15.48 -16.28 3.74
CA VAL A 309 16.01 -15.67 2.50
C VAL A 309 16.38 -14.19 2.64
N THR A 310 15.82 -13.45 3.61
CA THR A 310 16.17 -12.03 3.78
C THR A 310 17.63 -11.84 4.21
N LYS A 311 18.28 -10.75 3.76
CA LYS A 311 19.63 -10.38 4.24
C LYS A 311 19.60 -9.95 5.70
N ALA A 312 18.57 -9.19 6.10
CA ALA A 312 18.41 -8.63 7.43
C ALA A 312 18.19 -9.68 8.54
N TRP A 313 17.67 -10.87 8.20
CA TRP A 313 17.61 -11.99 9.15
C TRP A 313 18.90 -12.81 9.16
N ARG A 314 19.45 -13.14 7.98
CA ARG A 314 20.67 -13.98 7.88
C ARG A 314 21.89 -13.40 8.60
N GLN A 315 21.97 -12.08 8.74
CA GLN A 315 23.04 -11.41 9.50
C GLN A 315 23.08 -11.77 11.00
N PHE A 316 21.98 -12.30 11.58
CA PHE A 316 21.91 -12.73 12.97
C PHE A 316 22.52 -14.13 13.21
N ASN A 317 22.72 -14.91 12.15
CA ASN A 317 23.28 -16.27 12.19
C ASN A 317 22.61 -17.22 13.22
N LEU A 318 21.29 -17.14 13.36
CA LEU A 318 20.52 -18.00 14.27
C LEU A 318 20.39 -19.42 13.72
N ALA A 319 20.55 -20.42 14.59
CA ALA A 319 20.34 -21.83 14.27
C ALA A 319 18.84 -22.18 14.18
N GLU A 320 17.99 -21.41 14.87
CA GLU A 320 16.53 -21.48 14.72
C GLU A 320 16.01 -20.28 13.94
N THR A 321 14.80 -20.39 13.42
CA THR A 321 14.07 -19.26 12.84
C THR A 321 12.60 -19.50 13.13
N PRO A 322 11.89 -18.53 13.76
CA PRO A 322 10.52 -18.72 14.15
C PRO A 322 9.66 -18.91 12.90
N ASN A 323 8.80 -19.92 12.92
CA ASN A 323 7.77 -20.08 11.90
C ASN A 323 6.49 -19.31 12.25
N GLN A 324 6.34 -18.84 13.50
CA GLN A 324 5.18 -18.10 14.00
C GLN A 324 5.62 -16.78 14.66
N VAL A 325 4.79 -15.75 14.60
CA VAL A 325 4.95 -14.49 15.35
C VAL A 325 3.59 -13.93 15.70
N PHE A 326 3.50 -13.24 16.83
CA PHE A 326 2.31 -12.60 17.35
C PHE A 326 2.63 -11.14 17.67
N PHE A 327 1.68 -10.25 17.43
CA PHE A 327 1.73 -8.85 17.83
C PHE A 327 0.44 -8.50 18.56
N TRP A 328 0.51 -7.61 19.54
CA TRP A 328 -0.68 -7.07 20.20
C TRP A 328 -0.46 -5.64 20.66
N ALA A 329 -1.55 -4.94 20.93
CA ALA A 329 -1.51 -3.61 21.54
C ALA A 329 -2.58 -3.48 22.61
N LEU A 330 -2.26 -2.73 23.67
CA LEU A 330 -3.17 -2.46 24.77
C LEU A 330 -3.78 -1.08 24.65
N GLY A 331 -5.02 -0.94 25.13
CA GLY A 331 -5.71 0.34 25.27
C GLY A 331 -5.27 1.08 26.52
N GLY A 332 -5.16 2.41 26.45
CA GLY A 332 -4.79 3.27 27.57
C GLY A 332 -3.48 4.02 27.32
N ALA A 333 -2.34 3.45 27.72
CA ALA A 333 -1.08 4.17 27.65
C ALA A 333 -0.48 4.17 26.22
N PRO A 334 0.06 5.30 25.74
CA PRO A 334 0.76 5.36 24.46
C PRO A 334 1.88 4.33 24.32
N PHE A 335 2.15 3.90 23.09
CA PHE A 335 3.22 2.96 22.72
C PHE A 335 3.13 1.56 23.36
N GLN A 336 2.04 1.20 24.03
CA GLN A 336 1.77 -0.18 24.45
C GLN A 336 1.46 -1.05 23.22
N SER A 337 2.53 -1.52 22.57
CA SER A 337 2.48 -2.42 21.42
C SER A 337 3.69 -3.34 21.48
N TYR A 338 3.42 -4.62 21.26
CA TYR A 338 4.25 -5.75 21.67
C TYR A 338 4.35 -6.80 20.57
N PHE A 339 5.33 -7.69 20.71
CA PHE A 339 5.47 -8.88 19.90
C PHE A 339 5.94 -10.07 20.72
N ALA A 340 5.68 -11.28 20.21
CA ALA A 340 6.32 -12.51 20.66
C ALA A 340 6.50 -13.50 19.50
N ALA A 341 7.57 -14.28 19.51
CA ALA A 341 7.84 -15.33 18.53
C ALA A 341 8.43 -16.58 19.22
N PRO A 342 8.01 -17.81 18.89
CA PRO A 342 8.60 -19.02 19.46
C PRO A 342 10.08 -19.17 19.05
N LEU A 343 10.98 -19.11 20.03
CA LEU A 343 12.42 -19.10 19.84
C LEU A 343 13.12 -19.55 21.14
N SER A 344 14.15 -20.39 21.07
CA SER A 344 14.87 -20.83 22.28
C SER A 344 15.77 -19.75 22.88
N ASN A 345 15.94 -19.78 24.21
CA ASN A 345 16.68 -18.79 24.98
C ASN A 345 18.10 -18.55 24.44
N ASN A 346 18.80 -19.61 24.01
CA ASN A 346 20.15 -19.54 23.47
C ASN A 346 20.21 -18.65 22.20
N GLN A 347 19.16 -18.66 21.38
CA GLN A 347 19.09 -17.81 20.19
C GLN A 347 18.77 -16.35 20.54
N VAL A 348 18.06 -16.12 21.66
CA VAL A 348 17.88 -14.77 22.21
C VAL A 348 19.23 -14.22 22.69
N SER A 349 20.09 -15.02 23.32
CA SER A 349 21.46 -14.59 23.68
C SER A 349 22.31 -14.23 22.45
N VAL A 350 22.20 -14.97 21.35
CA VAL A 350 22.87 -14.60 20.08
C VAL A 350 22.35 -13.26 19.55
N LEU A 351 21.04 -12.99 19.63
CA LEU A 351 20.47 -11.68 19.27
C LEU A 351 20.92 -10.56 20.24
N VAL A 352 20.97 -10.84 21.54
CA VAL A 352 21.45 -9.91 22.58
C VAL A 352 22.87 -9.46 22.26
N ASP A 353 23.79 -10.39 22.01
CA ASP A 353 25.20 -10.05 21.73
C ASP A 353 25.40 -9.47 20.33
N TRP A 354 24.61 -9.87 19.33
CA TRP A 354 24.61 -9.20 18.02
C TRP A 354 24.21 -7.73 18.15
N VAL A 355 23.12 -7.43 18.87
CA VAL A 355 22.60 -6.06 19.03
C VAL A 355 23.49 -5.20 19.92
N MET A 356 24.10 -5.77 20.98
CA MET A 356 25.10 -5.06 21.80
C MET A 356 26.31 -4.59 20.99
N ASN A 357 26.72 -5.36 19.98
CA ASN A 357 27.86 -5.03 19.13
C ASN A 357 27.44 -4.23 17.88
N GLN A 358 26.78 -4.89 16.93
CA GLN A 358 26.45 -4.32 15.61
C GLN A 358 25.36 -3.26 15.71
N GLY A 359 24.38 -3.44 16.60
CA GLY A 359 23.31 -2.46 16.82
C GLY A 359 23.83 -1.14 17.40
N ASN A 360 24.75 -1.19 18.36
CA ASN A 360 25.36 0.02 18.93
C ASN A 360 26.29 0.74 17.94
N LEU A 361 27.07 0.00 17.14
CA LEU A 361 27.85 0.59 16.05
C LEU A 361 26.95 1.29 15.04
N TRP A 362 25.83 0.68 14.64
CA TRP A 362 24.90 1.32 13.72
C TRP A 362 24.24 2.58 14.32
N ILE A 363 23.79 2.52 15.58
CA ILE A 363 23.14 3.69 16.23
C ILE A 363 24.08 4.89 16.34
N ALA A 364 25.38 4.69 16.57
CA ALA A 364 26.35 5.79 16.72
C ALA A 364 26.33 6.76 15.53
N ASP A 365 26.15 6.25 14.31
CA ASP A 365 26.08 7.06 13.08
C ASP A 365 24.64 7.34 12.60
N ASN A 366 23.64 6.54 13.03
CA ASN A 366 22.29 6.53 12.45
C ASN A 366 21.16 6.89 13.42
N GLY A 367 21.42 7.25 14.67
CA GLY A 367 20.35 7.52 15.63
C GLY A 367 20.79 8.07 16.98
N MET A 368 19.90 7.94 17.97
CA MET A 368 20.12 8.41 19.34
C MET A 368 20.01 7.29 20.38
N GLY A 369 20.53 7.54 21.57
CA GLY A 369 20.56 6.56 22.66
C GLY A 369 21.53 5.41 22.39
N LYS A 370 21.30 4.25 23.01
CA LYS A 370 22.09 3.03 22.81
C LYS A 370 21.32 1.78 23.24
N PHE A 371 21.73 0.62 22.75
CA PHE A 371 21.30 -0.68 23.26
C PHE A 371 22.09 -1.07 24.51
N ASN A 372 21.38 -1.54 25.53
CA ASN A 372 21.94 -1.99 26.81
C ASN A 372 21.27 -3.32 27.19
N LYS A 373 22.00 -4.25 27.81
CA LYS A 373 21.38 -5.45 28.39
C LYS A 373 20.37 -5.06 29.50
N VAL A 374 19.31 -5.84 29.65
CA VAL A 374 18.31 -5.69 30.72
C VAL A 374 18.89 -6.20 32.04
N ARG A 375 18.56 -5.57 33.17
CA ARG A 375 19.00 -6.04 34.50
C ARG A 375 18.04 -7.14 34.97
N GLY A 376 18.57 -8.34 35.23
CA GLY A 376 17.81 -9.45 35.81
C GLY A 376 16.98 -10.27 34.81
N ALA A 377 17.09 -10.00 33.51
CA ALA A 377 16.49 -10.79 32.44
C ALA A 377 17.41 -10.79 31.21
N GLU A 378 17.44 -11.90 30.47
CA GLU A 378 18.24 -11.99 29.24
C GLU A 378 17.53 -11.25 28.10
N GLY A 379 18.09 -10.12 27.66
CA GLY A 379 17.44 -9.23 26.72
C GLY A 379 18.12 -7.86 26.57
N ILE A 380 17.59 -7.05 25.66
CA ILE A 380 18.06 -5.71 25.30
C ILE A 380 16.96 -4.67 25.53
N ARG A 381 17.38 -3.47 25.93
CA ARG A 381 16.59 -2.23 25.84
C ARG A 381 17.36 -1.13 25.13
N TRP A 382 16.66 -0.36 24.28
CA TRP A 382 17.15 0.85 23.63
C TRP A 382 16.81 2.07 24.51
N PHE A 383 17.83 2.80 24.96
CA PHE A 383 17.68 3.91 25.90
C PHE A 383 18.88 4.88 25.85
N PRO A 384 18.70 6.20 26.08
CA PRO A 384 17.43 6.92 26.16
C PRO A 384 16.74 7.04 24.79
N ILE A 385 15.40 6.98 24.81
CA ILE A 385 14.51 7.28 23.69
C ILE A 385 13.35 8.12 24.23
N PRO A 386 12.86 9.15 23.51
CA PRO A 386 11.75 9.97 23.99
C PRO A 386 10.47 9.15 24.19
N PHE A 387 9.86 9.26 25.37
CA PHE A 387 8.55 8.69 25.76
C PHE A 387 8.35 7.16 25.69
N MET A 388 9.22 6.42 25.00
CA MET A 388 9.15 4.96 24.84
C MET A 388 10.50 4.31 25.11
N GLN A 389 10.53 3.04 25.48
CA GLN A 389 11.76 2.26 25.74
C GLN A 389 11.69 0.93 24.99
N PRO A 390 12.08 0.90 23.70
CA PRO A 390 12.05 -0.31 22.87
C PRO A 390 12.88 -1.44 23.49
N PHE A 391 12.33 -2.65 23.56
CA PHE A 391 13.00 -3.78 24.20
C PHE A 391 12.65 -5.13 23.55
N PHE A 392 13.51 -6.12 23.77
CA PHE A 392 13.20 -7.54 23.62
C PHE A 392 13.92 -8.36 24.69
N LEU A 393 13.34 -9.48 25.10
CA LEU A 393 13.88 -10.38 26.13
C LEU A 393 13.33 -11.81 25.98
N VAL A 394 13.98 -12.77 26.66
CA VAL A 394 13.44 -14.11 26.88
C VAL A 394 12.16 -14.01 27.69
N SER A 395 11.10 -14.70 27.26
CA SER A 395 9.80 -14.64 27.94
C SER A 395 9.84 -15.13 29.40
N PRO A 396 8.93 -14.65 30.28
CA PRO A 396 8.96 -14.98 31.70
C PRO A 396 8.65 -16.46 31.96
N THR A 397 8.95 -16.92 33.17
CA THR A 397 8.88 -18.34 33.56
C THR A 397 7.47 -18.95 33.54
N ASN A 398 6.41 -18.14 33.48
CA ASN A 398 5.03 -18.60 33.30
C ASN A 398 4.66 -18.88 31.83
N GLU A 399 5.48 -18.47 30.85
CA GLU A 399 5.30 -18.81 29.43
C GLU A 399 6.66 -18.89 28.69
N PRO A 400 7.49 -19.91 29.00
CA PRO A 400 8.84 -20.02 28.46
C PRO A 400 8.88 -20.41 26.97
N GLY A 401 10.02 -20.13 26.32
CA GLY A 401 10.29 -20.55 24.95
C GLY A 401 9.76 -19.60 23.87
N PHE A 402 9.65 -18.32 24.20
CA PHE A 402 9.47 -17.22 23.25
C PHE A 402 10.58 -16.16 23.45
N ILE A 403 10.90 -15.46 22.37
CA ILE A 403 11.36 -14.07 22.47
C ILE A 403 10.13 -13.17 22.50
N CYS A 404 10.06 -12.21 23.41
CA CYS A 404 9.02 -11.19 23.43
C CYS A 404 9.61 -9.78 23.61
N GLY A 405 8.86 -8.75 23.24
CA GLY A 405 9.31 -7.37 23.30
C GLY A 405 8.22 -6.36 22.98
N GLY A 406 8.57 -5.08 22.93
CA GLY A 406 7.63 -3.99 22.66
C GLY A 406 8.25 -2.61 22.78
N PHE A 407 7.44 -1.57 22.67
CA PHE A 407 7.91 -0.17 22.77
C PHE A 407 7.77 0.44 24.17
N PHE A 408 6.94 -0.12 25.04
CA PHE A 408 6.75 0.36 26.42
C PHE A 408 6.71 -0.84 27.37
N PRO A 409 7.28 -0.78 28.60
CA PRO A 409 7.20 -1.89 29.54
C PRO A 409 5.74 -2.22 29.91
N ASP A 410 5.36 -3.48 29.79
CA ASP A 410 4.04 -3.91 30.26
C ASP A 410 3.96 -3.84 31.79
N ARG A 411 2.77 -3.46 32.28
CA ARG A 411 2.39 -3.34 33.69
C ARG A 411 0.93 -3.75 33.91
N SER A 412 0.32 -4.44 32.95
CA SER A 412 -1.02 -5.01 33.09
C SER A 412 -1.06 -6.00 34.24
N VAL A 413 -2.20 -6.06 34.93
CA VAL A 413 -2.50 -7.05 35.96
C VAL A 413 -3.29 -8.17 35.30
N GLU A 414 -2.98 -9.43 35.61
CA GLU A 414 -3.46 -10.62 34.90
C GLU A 414 -4.95 -10.56 34.50
N ARG A 415 -5.18 -10.33 33.20
CA ARG A 415 -6.47 -10.51 32.53
C ARG A 415 -6.26 -11.50 31.39
N LYS A 416 -7.12 -12.51 31.32
CA LYS A 416 -7.00 -13.58 30.32
C LYS A 416 -7.38 -13.05 28.93
N LEU A 417 -6.66 -13.51 27.92
CA LEU A 417 -6.94 -13.29 26.51
C LEU A 417 -8.41 -13.63 26.16
N PRO A 418 -9.20 -12.72 25.55
CA PRO A 418 -10.56 -12.99 25.09
C PRO A 418 -10.74 -14.29 24.31
N SER A 419 -11.79 -15.04 24.65
CA SER A 419 -12.05 -16.38 24.11
C SER A 419 -12.49 -16.38 22.64
N GLU A 420 -13.11 -15.28 22.23
CA GLU A 420 -13.66 -14.96 20.92
C GLU A 420 -12.53 -14.79 19.90
N LEU A 421 -11.45 -14.14 20.33
CA LEU A 421 -10.21 -13.96 19.57
C LEU A 421 -9.49 -15.31 19.39
N LEU A 422 -9.40 -16.12 20.46
CA LEU A 422 -8.88 -17.49 20.37
C LEU A 422 -9.72 -18.36 19.43
N TYR A 423 -11.06 -18.26 19.49
CA TYR A 423 -11.95 -18.96 18.57
C TYR A 423 -11.75 -18.51 17.11
N ALA A 424 -11.60 -17.20 16.87
CA ALA A 424 -11.33 -16.66 15.54
C ALA A 424 -10.01 -17.17 14.92
N VAL A 425 -9.01 -17.51 15.76
CA VAL A 425 -7.73 -18.10 15.32
C VAL A 425 -7.80 -19.63 15.22
N PHE A 426 -8.35 -20.33 16.21
CA PHE A 426 -8.34 -21.80 16.26
C PHE A 426 -9.39 -22.48 15.36
N SER A 427 -10.46 -21.80 14.96
CA SER A 427 -11.50 -22.35 14.07
C SER A 427 -11.05 -22.57 12.61
N ARG A 428 -9.77 -22.33 12.29
CA ARG A 428 -9.26 -22.13 10.93
C ARG A 428 -7.97 -22.93 10.71
N THR A 429 -8.05 -24.03 9.96
CA THR A 429 -7.00 -25.06 9.89
C THR A 429 -5.79 -24.71 9.02
N ASN A 430 -5.95 -23.86 8.00
CA ASN A 430 -4.91 -23.34 7.10
C ASN A 430 -4.67 -21.83 7.34
N LEU A 431 -4.71 -21.42 8.62
CA LEU A 431 -4.54 -20.05 9.05
C LEU A 431 -3.07 -19.60 9.08
N VAL A 432 -2.63 -18.77 8.12
CA VAL A 432 -1.23 -18.29 7.97
C VAL A 432 -1.00 -16.86 8.50
N TYR A 433 -2.05 -16.08 8.77
CA TYR A 433 -2.03 -14.80 9.50
C TYR A 433 -3.32 -14.74 10.33
N TYR A 434 -3.51 -13.73 11.16
CA TYR A 434 -4.80 -13.25 11.65
C TYR A 434 -4.58 -11.80 12.02
N ASP A 435 -5.53 -10.91 11.77
CA ASP A 435 -5.40 -9.53 12.19
C ASP A 435 -6.76 -8.95 12.57
N TRP A 436 -6.82 -8.37 13.78
CA TRP A 436 -7.94 -7.61 14.30
C TRP A 436 -7.38 -6.37 14.99
N GLU A 437 -7.95 -5.20 14.70
CA GLU A 437 -7.62 -3.96 15.40
C GLU A 437 -8.80 -3.01 15.54
N LEU A 438 -8.81 -2.24 16.63
CA LEU A 438 -9.55 -0.99 16.72
C LEU A 438 -8.76 0.09 15.97
N THR A 439 -9.07 0.24 14.68
CA THR A 439 -8.37 1.15 13.73
C THR A 439 -8.16 2.55 14.31
N LYS A 440 -9.18 3.09 15.00
CA LYS A 440 -9.15 4.36 15.75
C LYS A 440 -7.93 4.48 16.68
N ASP A 441 -7.73 3.48 17.53
CA ASP A 441 -6.71 3.46 18.58
C ASP A 441 -5.33 3.12 17.98
N ARG A 442 -5.30 2.28 16.94
CA ARG A 442 -4.07 1.99 16.20
C ARG A 442 -3.57 3.16 15.36
N LEU A 443 -4.44 3.99 14.77
CA LEU A 443 -4.05 5.23 14.09
C LEU A 443 -3.32 6.21 15.02
N GLU A 444 -3.73 6.29 16.29
CA GLU A 444 -3.06 7.10 17.31
C GLU A 444 -1.73 6.47 17.76
N GLY A 445 -1.74 5.17 18.09
CA GLY A 445 -0.54 4.44 18.47
C GLY A 445 0.56 4.51 17.40
N TRP A 446 0.22 4.24 16.14
CA TRP A 446 1.17 4.29 15.02
C TRP A 446 1.67 5.70 14.69
N ASN A 447 0.84 6.75 14.90
CA ASN A 447 1.33 8.13 14.78
C ASN A 447 2.44 8.41 15.80
N GLY A 448 2.20 8.08 17.07
CA GLY A 448 3.19 8.25 18.13
C GLY A 448 4.46 7.44 17.90
N ILE A 449 4.32 6.12 17.73
CA ILE A 449 5.44 5.20 17.49
C ILE A 449 6.24 5.63 16.25
N GLY A 450 5.56 5.89 15.13
CA GLY A 450 6.22 6.24 13.87
C GLY A 450 6.98 7.57 13.93
N GLN A 451 6.44 8.59 14.59
CA GLN A 451 7.12 9.89 14.71
C GLN A 451 8.35 9.81 15.64
N ILE A 452 8.30 9.01 16.70
CA ILE A 452 9.46 8.79 17.58
C ILE A 452 10.52 7.92 16.89
N LEU A 453 10.14 6.84 16.21
CA LEU A 453 11.10 6.02 15.44
C LEU A 453 11.82 6.84 14.36
N ARG A 454 11.10 7.71 13.63
CA ARG A 454 11.69 8.63 12.66
C ARG A 454 12.71 9.58 13.32
N LEU A 455 12.32 10.21 14.44
CA LEU A 455 13.21 11.08 15.22
C LEU A 455 14.47 10.34 15.70
N SER A 456 14.30 9.17 16.32
CA SER A 456 15.37 8.42 16.97
C SER A 456 16.29 7.66 16.02
N THR A 457 15.93 7.55 14.74
CA THR A 457 16.77 7.01 13.66
C THR A 457 17.18 8.08 12.64
N HIS A 458 17.09 9.36 13.00
CA HIS A 458 17.47 10.50 12.15
C HIS A 458 16.85 10.43 10.74
N HIS A 459 15.57 10.10 10.63
CA HIS A 459 14.80 10.15 9.37
C HIS A 459 13.83 11.34 9.34
N GLY A 460 13.32 11.68 8.14
CA GLY A 460 12.36 12.76 7.96
C GLY A 460 11.02 12.49 8.68
N ARG A 461 10.63 13.40 9.58
CA ARG A 461 9.34 13.37 10.29
C ARG A 461 8.21 13.84 9.37
N ILE A 462 7.02 13.23 9.45
CA ILE A 462 5.85 13.69 8.70
C ILE A 462 5.30 14.95 9.40
N PRO A 463 5.12 16.09 8.70
CA PRO A 463 4.70 17.33 9.36
C PRO A 463 3.33 17.22 10.05
N GLN A 464 3.19 17.82 11.23
CA GLN A 464 1.95 17.75 12.04
C GLN A 464 0.78 18.55 11.44
N ASN A 465 1.09 19.45 10.51
CA ASN A 465 0.19 20.28 9.70
C ASN A 465 0.11 19.82 8.23
N SER A 466 0.66 18.65 7.87
CA SER A 466 0.46 18.07 6.54
C SER A 466 -0.97 17.57 6.35
N ALA A 467 -1.45 17.51 5.11
CA ALA A 467 -2.81 17.08 4.81
C ALA A 467 -3.11 15.68 5.37
N SER A 468 -2.16 14.75 5.27
CA SER A 468 -2.31 13.39 5.80
C SER A 468 -2.39 13.34 7.33
N THR A 469 -1.56 14.11 8.06
CA THR A 469 -1.65 14.14 9.53
C THR A 469 -2.93 14.81 10.02
N ILE A 470 -3.41 15.85 9.31
CA ILE A 470 -4.70 16.49 9.59
C ILE A 470 -5.84 15.50 9.32
N TRP A 471 -5.81 14.80 8.19
CA TRP A 471 -6.79 13.77 7.83
C TRP A 471 -6.85 12.63 8.86
N ILE A 472 -5.70 12.05 9.26
CA ILE A 472 -5.66 10.97 10.26
C ILE A 472 -6.31 11.43 11.58
N ARG A 473 -6.10 12.69 11.98
CA ARG A 473 -6.66 13.26 13.22
C ARG A 473 -8.18 13.41 13.15
N ALA A 474 -8.73 13.82 12.00
CA ALA A 474 -10.17 13.96 11.79
C ALA A 474 -10.87 12.62 11.55
N ALA A 475 -10.33 11.78 10.67
CA ALA A 475 -10.91 10.49 10.28
C ALA A 475 -11.01 9.50 11.46
N LYS A 476 -10.12 9.59 12.45
CA LYS A 476 -9.99 8.68 13.61
C LYS A 476 -11.33 8.33 14.28
N THR A 477 -12.24 9.29 14.44
CA THR A 477 -13.53 9.06 15.14
C THR A 477 -14.56 8.29 14.33
N ASN A 478 -14.37 8.22 13.00
CA ASN A 478 -15.32 7.60 12.07
C ASN A 478 -14.90 6.17 11.68
N MET A 479 -13.78 5.68 12.21
CA MET A 479 -13.22 4.36 11.91
C MET A 479 -13.76 3.28 12.86
N ASN A 480 -14.38 2.25 12.29
CA ASN A 480 -14.70 1.00 12.98
C ASN A 480 -13.44 0.13 13.11
N ASN A 481 -13.58 -1.08 13.66
CA ASN A 481 -12.50 -2.06 13.71
C ASN A 481 -12.16 -2.61 12.31
N ALA A 482 -10.89 -2.97 12.09
CA ALA A 482 -10.45 -3.71 10.91
C ALA A 482 -10.24 -5.20 11.28
N VAL A 483 -10.59 -6.09 10.34
CA VAL A 483 -10.34 -7.55 10.46
C VAL A 483 -9.88 -8.09 9.12
N THR A 484 -8.74 -8.80 9.08
CA THR A 484 -8.16 -9.34 7.83
C THR A 484 -8.07 -10.88 7.85
N ALA A 485 -8.48 -11.52 6.75
CA ALA A 485 -8.42 -12.96 6.51
C ALA A 485 -8.04 -13.31 5.03
N VAL A 486 -7.02 -14.13 4.75
CA VAL A 486 -6.46 -14.49 3.41
C VAL A 486 -5.95 -15.95 3.20
N LEU A 487 -6.77 -16.85 2.66
CA LEU A 487 -6.66 -18.29 2.91
C LEU A 487 -5.36 -18.92 2.38
N LYS A 488 -4.72 -19.92 3.01
CA LYS A 488 -3.82 -20.84 2.24
C LYS A 488 -4.68 -21.87 1.52
N SER A 489 -5.31 -21.46 0.43
CA SER A 489 -6.23 -22.30 -0.36
C SER A 489 -5.51 -23.41 -1.12
N ASP A 490 -4.28 -23.15 -1.59
CA ASP A 490 -3.47 -24.11 -2.34
C ASP A 490 -1.98 -23.98 -1.96
N SER A 491 -1.17 -24.93 -2.41
CA SER A 491 0.27 -24.79 -2.59
C SER A 491 0.66 -23.51 -3.37
N HIS A 492 -0.13 -23.07 -4.36
CA HIS A 492 0.19 -21.89 -5.19
C HIS A 492 -0.60 -20.61 -4.85
N GLN A 493 -1.62 -20.67 -3.98
CA GLN A 493 -2.64 -19.62 -3.87
C GLN A 493 -2.92 -19.18 -2.44
N LEU A 494 -2.93 -17.86 -2.21
CA LEU A 494 -3.46 -17.24 -0.99
C LEU A 494 -4.71 -16.37 -1.32
N THR A 495 -5.85 -16.44 -0.60
CA THR A 495 -7.11 -15.76 -1.07
C THR A 495 -7.85 -14.88 -0.04
N PHE A 496 -7.93 -13.57 -0.23
CA PHE A 496 -8.31 -12.59 0.81
C PHE A 496 -9.75 -12.11 0.93
N SER A 497 -9.99 -11.57 2.12
CA SER A 497 -11.21 -11.02 2.68
C SER A 497 -10.81 -10.09 3.84
N ARG A 498 -11.30 -8.85 3.82
CA ARG A 498 -11.14 -7.86 4.89
C ARG A 498 -12.50 -7.25 5.18
N ALA A 499 -12.69 -6.79 6.40
CA ALA A 499 -13.69 -5.78 6.73
C ALA A 499 -12.96 -4.63 7.42
N SER A 500 -13.12 -3.41 6.92
CA SER A 500 -12.55 -2.19 7.51
C SER A 500 -13.24 -0.97 6.89
N THR A 501 -13.30 0.16 7.60
CA THR A 501 -14.08 1.32 7.14
C THR A 501 -13.58 1.96 5.84
N THR A 502 -12.30 1.81 5.48
CA THR A 502 -11.70 2.42 4.28
C THR A 502 -10.92 1.44 3.39
N GLY A 503 -11.05 0.13 3.62
CA GLY A 503 -10.24 -0.91 2.96
C GLY A 503 -8.86 -1.13 3.60
N PHE A 504 -8.40 -0.19 4.44
CA PHE A 504 -7.09 -0.19 5.09
C PHE A 504 -7.16 -0.37 6.60
N THR A 505 -6.09 -0.92 7.17
CA THR A 505 -5.75 -0.89 8.59
C THR A 505 -5.00 0.41 8.96
N GLY A 506 -4.90 0.70 10.25
CA GLY A 506 -4.21 1.88 10.77
C GLY A 506 -2.73 1.93 10.40
N ILE A 507 -2.03 0.79 10.30
CA ILE A 507 -0.61 0.78 9.85
C ILE A 507 -0.50 1.08 8.35
N GLU A 508 -1.40 0.53 7.53
CA GLU A 508 -1.42 0.79 6.08
C GLU A 508 -1.78 2.25 5.80
N ILE A 509 -2.69 2.86 6.55
CA ILE A 509 -2.99 4.30 6.50
C ILE A 509 -1.74 5.14 6.83
N HIS A 510 -0.91 4.72 7.79
CA HIS A 510 0.34 5.43 8.10
C HIS A 510 1.41 5.29 7.01
N PHE A 511 1.50 4.14 6.33
CA PHE A 511 2.35 4.02 5.14
C PHE A 511 1.82 4.82 3.95
N LEU A 512 0.49 4.83 3.76
CA LEU A 512 -0.18 5.63 2.74
C LEU A 512 0.09 7.12 2.96
N ALA A 513 -0.05 7.63 4.18
CA ALA A 513 0.30 9.00 4.56
C ALA A 513 1.77 9.35 4.27
N ASP A 514 2.71 8.49 4.67
CA ASP A 514 4.15 8.68 4.41
C ASP A 514 4.46 8.74 2.91
N TRP A 515 3.74 7.98 2.09
CA TRP A 515 3.86 7.99 0.64
C TRP A 515 3.22 9.24 0.01
N LEU A 516 1.96 9.57 0.37
CA LEU A 516 1.23 10.74 -0.12
C LEU A 516 1.92 12.06 0.24
N GLU A 517 2.61 12.14 1.39
CA GLU A 517 3.37 13.33 1.78
C GLU A 517 4.71 13.49 1.05
N SER A 518 5.23 12.43 0.41
CA SER A 518 6.49 12.50 -0.35
C SER A 518 6.51 13.66 -1.34
N LYS A 519 7.63 14.41 -1.36
CA LYS A 519 7.88 15.47 -2.36
C LYS A 519 7.97 14.90 -3.78
N ASN A 520 8.42 13.64 -3.90
CA ASN A 520 8.62 12.95 -5.17
C ASN A 520 7.45 12.02 -5.54
N PHE A 521 6.35 12.04 -4.77
CA PHE A 521 5.14 11.23 -4.97
C PHE A 521 4.70 11.22 -6.45
N PRO A 522 4.50 10.04 -7.07
CA PRO A 522 4.35 8.70 -6.47
C PRO A 522 5.64 7.94 -6.13
N TYR A 523 6.85 8.52 -6.23
CA TYR A 523 8.07 7.77 -5.87
C TYR A 523 8.56 8.01 -4.44
N GLY A 524 8.69 6.91 -3.70
CA GLY A 524 9.30 6.84 -2.37
C GLY A 524 8.47 7.45 -1.25
N PHE A 525 8.79 7.05 -0.02
CA PHE A 525 8.19 7.56 1.22
C PHE A 525 8.88 8.87 1.64
N HIS A 526 8.12 9.80 2.22
CA HIS A 526 8.61 11.07 2.79
C HIS A 526 9.74 10.83 3.79
N THR A 527 9.57 9.87 4.70
CA THR A 527 10.59 9.46 5.69
C THR A 527 11.94 9.09 5.10
N MET A 528 11.96 8.61 3.85
CA MET A 528 13.16 8.13 3.16
C MET A 528 13.77 9.17 2.20
N LEU A 529 13.18 10.37 2.11
CA LEU A 529 13.52 11.40 1.11
C LEU A 529 13.57 12.83 1.67
N ALA A 530 12.89 13.09 2.79
CA ALA A 530 12.95 14.37 3.49
C ALA A 530 14.17 14.45 4.41
N ALA A 531 14.72 15.65 4.57
CA ALA A 531 15.84 15.90 5.47
C ALA A 531 15.47 15.56 6.94
N PRO A 532 16.41 15.00 7.73
CA PRO A 532 16.20 14.78 9.16
C PRO A 532 16.02 16.10 9.92
N GLU A 533 15.16 16.10 10.93
CA GLU A 533 14.90 17.28 11.75
C GLU A 533 15.79 17.27 13.00
N ILE A 534 16.94 17.95 12.90
CA ILE A 534 17.96 17.93 13.96
C ILE A 534 17.54 18.80 15.16
N LEU A 535 17.14 18.14 16.25
CA LEU A 535 16.93 18.78 17.56
C LEU A 535 18.27 19.28 18.11
N GLY A 536 18.61 20.54 17.80
CA GLY A 536 19.87 21.16 18.21
C GLY A 536 20.41 22.21 17.22
N GLY A 537 19.82 22.34 16.03
CA GLY A 537 20.21 23.32 15.00
C GLY A 537 19.86 24.79 15.32
N GLY A 538 20.20 25.27 16.52
CA GLY A 538 20.15 26.71 16.81
C GLY A 538 21.20 27.43 15.96
N GLN A 539 20.80 28.45 15.20
CA GLN A 539 21.78 29.39 14.64
C GLN A 539 22.58 30.01 15.80
N PRO A 540 23.90 30.23 15.65
CA PRO A 540 24.65 31.10 16.55
C PRO A 540 24.20 32.54 16.34
N GLY A 541 23.06 32.89 16.95
CA GLY A 541 22.51 34.24 16.93
C GLY A 541 23.53 35.22 17.50
N LEU A 542 23.77 36.29 16.76
CA LEU A 542 24.64 37.39 17.18
C LEU A 542 24.21 37.86 18.57
N MET A 543 25.09 37.71 19.57
CA MET A 543 24.91 38.41 20.84
C MET A 543 24.86 39.91 20.56
N PRO A 544 23.82 40.64 20.98
CA PRO A 544 23.88 42.09 20.96
C PRO A 544 25.03 42.54 21.89
N PRO A 545 25.85 43.53 21.49
CA PRO A 545 26.97 43.97 22.30
C PRO A 545 26.49 44.58 23.63
N ASN A 546 27.22 44.28 24.72
CA ASN A 546 26.91 44.79 26.05
C ASN A 546 26.83 46.32 26.09
N SER A 547 25.62 46.88 26.16
CA SER A 547 25.38 48.27 26.54
C SER A 547 25.45 48.38 28.07
N ALA A 548 26.57 48.86 28.60
CA ALA A 548 26.76 48.97 30.04
C ALA A 548 25.89 50.08 30.67
N ARG A 549 25.19 49.74 31.76
CA ARG A 549 24.90 50.59 32.92
C ARG A 549 24.43 49.75 34.10
#